data_AF-A0AAN1CXR3-F1
#
_entry.id   AF-A0AAN1CXR3-F1
#
_cell.length_a   1.000
_cell.length_b   1.000
_cell.length_c   1.000
_cell.angle_alpha   90.00
_cell.angle_beta   90.00
_cell.angle_gamma   90.00
#
_symmetry.space_group_name_H-M   'P 1'
#
loop_
_entity.id
_entity.type
_entity.pdbx_description
1 polymer ?
#
loop_
_entity_poly.entity_id
_entity_poly.type
_entity_poly.pdbx_seq_one_letter_code
_entity_poly.pdbx_strand_id
1 'polypeptide(L)'
;MVLYDSSKPFYLDYSENHRALNIKFPKSLIRTNFDNVSPFIARTLKSNSTMGKLAASTIREYASLPKLNDISSELTLSSALMDIISTALNVEFDSDSRATDTKKKEKLDKIKQVLIHNLHDTDLSTTTIAEMHYMTTRTLNRLFATEGTTAIKWLWEQRLELAYKMLIGRKVKRVSDVAIHCGFNDFSHFSRAFKKAYGMTPKELLSGK
;
A
#
# COMPACT_ATOMS: atom_id res chain seq x y z
N MET A 1 27.01 5.16 -4.43
CA MET A 1 26.66 4.25 -3.31
C MET A 1 25.55 3.33 -3.78
N VAL A 2 25.57 2.06 -3.38
CA VAL A 2 24.52 1.09 -3.73
C VAL A 2 24.02 0.44 -2.44
N LEU A 3 22.70 0.30 -2.32
CA LEU A 3 22.06 -0.43 -1.24
C LEU A 3 21.71 -1.85 -1.69
N TYR A 4 22.01 -2.86 -0.88
CA TYR A 4 21.67 -4.25 -1.18
C TYR A 4 21.16 -4.99 0.06
N ASP A 5 20.27 -5.97 -0.17
CA ASP A 5 19.74 -6.84 0.86
C ASP A 5 20.65 -8.05 1.03
N SER A 6 21.46 -8.04 2.09
CA SER A 6 22.38 -9.15 2.40
C SER A 6 21.69 -10.47 2.76
N SER A 7 20.36 -10.49 2.94
CA SER A 7 19.60 -11.74 3.16
C SER A 7 19.10 -12.40 1.88
N LYS A 8 19.41 -11.83 0.71
CA LYS A 8 19.09 -12.41 -0.60
C LYS A 8 20.38 -12.72 -1.37
N PRO A 9 20.37 -13.70 -2.29
CA PRO A 9 21.50 -13.91 -3.20
C PRO A 9 21.79 -12.64 -4.02
N PHE A 10 23.06 -12.25 -4.11
CA PHE A 10 23.52 -11.13 -4.94
C PHE A 10 24.94 -11.41 -5.46
N TYR A 11 25.30 -10.75 -6.56
CA TYR A 11 26.65 -10.76 -7.12
C TYR A 11 27.19 -9.33 -7.13
N LEU A 12 28.44 -9.16 -6.69
CA LEU A 12 29.17 -7.90 -6.79
C LEU A 12 30.40 -8.17 -7.66
N ASP A 13 30.46 -7.47 -8.78
CA ASP A 13 31.62 -7.48 -9.66
C ASP A 13 32.38 -6.16 -9.47
N TYR A 14 33.68 -6.28 -9.22
CA TYR A 14 34.55 -5.15 -8.97
C TYR A 14 35.75 -5.22 -9.91
N SER A 15 36.14 -4.09 -10.49
CA SER A 15 37.36 -4.00 -11.27
C SER A 15 38.62 -4.22 -10.41
N GLU A 16 39.75 -4.58 -11.06
CA GLU A 16 40.99 -5.03 -10.42
C GLU A 16 41.60 -4.02 -9.41
N ASN A 17 41.15 -2.76 -9.39
CA ASN A 17 41.54 -1.76 -8.39
C ASN A 17 40.30 -1.01 -7.88
N HIS A 18 39.72 -1.47 -6.78
CA HIS A 18 38.59 -0.80 -6.12
C HIS A 18 38.79 -0.69 -4.61
N ARG A 19 38.31 0.41 -4.03
CA ARG A 19 38.19 0.61 -2.59
C ARG A 19 36.73 0.92 -2.27
N ALA A 20 36.11 0.08 -1.46
CA ALA A 20 34.72 0.24 -1.05
C ALA A 20 34.61 0.34 0.48
N LEU A 21 33.69 1.19 0.93
CA LEU A 21 33.25 1.21 2.32
C LEU A 21 31.92 0.47 2.40
N ASN A 22 31.89 -0.64 3.13
CA ASN A 22 30.69 -1.45 3.34
C ASN A 22 30.11 -1.15 4.72
N ILE A 23 28.87 -0.63 4.74
CA ILE A 23 28.16 -0.30 5.98
C ILE A 23 26.98 -1.25 6.12
N LYS A 24 26.85 -1.85 7.30
CA LYS A 24 25.73 -2.72 7.63
C LYS A 24 24.84 -2.02 8.63
N PHE A 25 23.55 -2.01 8.34
CA PHE A 25 22.53 -1.47 9.23
C PHE A 25 21.69 -2.61 9.82
N PRO A 26 21.41 -2.58 11.13
CA PRO A 26 20.38 -3.41 11.74
C PRO A 26 19.04 -3.29 10.98
N LYS A 27 18.35 -4.42 10.79
CA LYS A 27 17.02 -4.44 10.14
C LYS A 27 16.00 -3.57 10.87
N SER A 28 16.15 -3.37 12.18
CA SER A 28 15.31 -2.48 12.98
C SER A 28 15.40 -1.03 12.48
N LEU A 29 16.61 -0.49 12.28
CA LEU A 29 16.81 0.87 11.77
C LEU A 29 16.25 1.04 10.35
N ILE A 30 16.43 0.06 9.47
CA ILE A 30 15.83 0.11 8.13
C ILE A 30 14.30 0.20 8.19
N ARG A 31 13.65 -0.52 9.12
CA ARG A 31 12.19 -0.49 9.27
C ARG A 31 11.67 0.81 9.87
N THR A 32 12.46 1.47 10.71
CA THR A 32 12.08 2.76 11.30
C THR A 32 12.14 3.88 10.27
N ASN A 33 13.11 3.83 9.36
CA ASN A 33 13.37 4.92 8.41
C ASN A 33 12.76 4.72 7.01
N PHE A 34 12.29 3.52 6.68
CA PHE A 34 11.67 3.21 5.38
C PHE A 34 10.40 2.37 5.53
N ASP A 35 9.29 2.86 4.98
CA ASP A 35 8.06 2.07 4.81
C ASP A 35 8.27 0.89 3.84
N ASN A 36 9.05 1.13 2.78
CA ASN A 36 9.44 0.11 1.82
C ASN A 36 10.83 0.41 1.23
N VAL A 37 11.82 -0.41 1.56
CA VAL A 37 13.19 -0.25 1.07
C VAL A 37 13.40 -0.82 -0.34
N SER A 38 12.48 -1.69 -0.81
CA SER A 38 12.62 -2.42 -2.08
C SER A 38 12.89 -1.54 -3.31
N PRO A 39 12.27 -0.36 -3.46
CA PRO A 39 12.51 0.53 -4.60
C PRO A 39 13.93 1.12 -4.65
N PHE A 40 14.70 1.02 -3.57
CA PHE A 40 16.06 1.58 -3.46
C PHE A 40 17.16 0.51 -3.60
N ILE A 41 16.80 -0.77 -3.50
CA ILE A 41 17.75 -1.89 -3.61
C ILE A 41 18.34 -1.99 -5.01
N ALA A 42 19.63 -2.30 -5.11
CA ALA A 42 20.38 -2.47 -6.36
C ALA A 42 20.37 -1.22 -7.28
N ARG A 43 20.14 -0.04 -6.70
CA ARG A 43 20.23 1.24 -7.40
C ARG A 43 21.43 2.04 -6.93
N THR A 44 22.02 2.78 -7.86
CA THR A 44 23.17 3.62 -7.58
C THR A 44 22.71 5.03 -7.22
N LEU A 45 22.90 5.42 -5.95
CA LEU A 45 22.91 6.82 -5.55
C LEU A 45 24.23 7.42 -6.05
N LYS A 46 24.14 8.23 -7.10
CA LYS A 46 25.32 8.80 -7.75
C LYS A 46 25.96 9.86 -6.85
N SER A 47 27.27 9.82 -6.70
CA SER A 47 28.03 10.80 -5.91
C SER A 47 28.12 12.18 -6.57
N ASN A 48 27.50 12.38 -7.73
CA ASN A 48 27.44 13.68 -8.40
C ASN A 48 26.12 14.42 -8.17
N SER A 49 25.08 13.76 -7.62
CA SER A 49 23.84 14.44 -7.23
C SER A 49 24.02 15.19 -5.91
N THR A 50 23.21 16.23 -5.68
CA THR A 50 23.32 17.09 -4.48
C THR A 50 23.19 16.28 -3.20
N MET A 51 22.17 15.43 -3.12
CA MET A 51 21.94 14.59 -1.94
C MET A 51 22.87 13.38 -1.88
N GLY A 52 23.26 12.82 -3.04
CA GLY A 52 24.26 11.75 -3.10
C GLY A 52 25.64 12.17 -2.63
N LYS A 53 26.05 13.42 -2.91
CA LYS A 53 27.28 14.03 -2.37
C LYS A 53 27.23 14.13 -0.86
N LEU A 54 26.14 14.68 -0.30
CA LEU A 54 25.96 14.86 1.14
C LEU A 54 25.97 13.53 1.90
N ALA A 55 25.22 12.54 1.42
CA ALA A 55 25.23 11.21 2.03
C ALA A 55 26.63 10.59 1.99
N ALA A 56 27.31 10.67 0.84
CA ALA A 56 28.65 10.10 0.69
C ALA A 56 29.72 10.81 1.55
N SER A 57 29.65 12.14 1.72
CA SER A 57 30.57 12.87 2.59
C SER A 57 30.33 12.54 4.05
N THR A 58 29.07 12.51 4.49
CA THR A 58 28.70 12.19 5.87
C THR A 58 29.12 10.77 6.24
N ILE A 59 28.92 9.80 5.33
CA ILE A 59 29.37 8.42 5.50
C ILE A 59 30.89 8.34 5.68
N ARG A 60 31.66 9.06 4.85
CA ARG A 60 33.13 9.05 4.94
C ARG A 60 33.60 9.64 6.27
N GLU A 61 33.00 10.75 6.68
CA GLU A 61 33.32 11.40 7.95
C GLU A 61 32.99 10.48 9.13
N TYR A 62 31.80 9.88 9.12
CA TYR A 62 31.38 8.92 10.14
C TYR A 62 32.35 7.73 10.26
N ALA A 63 32.82 7.21 9.13
CA ALA A 63 33.76 6.08 9.12
C ALA A 63 35.17 6.46 9.63
N SER A 64 35.52 7.75 9.65
CA SER A 64 36.78 8.23 10.24
C SER A 64 36.67 8.67 11.70
N LEU A 65 35.45 8.80 12.24
CA LEU A 65 35.27 9.18 13.64
C LEU A 65 35.81 8.08 14.58
N PRO A 66 36.48 8.46 15.68
CA PRO A 66 36.77 7.51 16.75
C PRO A 66 35.45 7.02 17.36
N LYS A 67 35.45 5.79 17.88
CA LYS A 67 34.29 5.26 18.60
C LYS A 67 33.94 6.19 19.77
N LEU A 68 32.67 6.50 19.90
CA LEU A 68 32.16 7.24 21.05
C LEU A 68 32.14 6.31 22.27
N ASN A 69 32.41 6.88 23.45
CA ASN A 69 32.47 6.12 24.69
C ASN A 69 31.09 5.89 25.33
N ASP A 70 30.05 6.55 24.82
CA ASP A 70 28.66 6.46 25.30
C ASP A 70 27.74 5.88 24.22
N ILE A 71 26.98 4.86 24.61
CA ILE A 71 26.04 4.12 23.74
C ILE A 71 24.93 5.05 23.23
N SER A 72 24.45 5.99 24.06
CA SER A 72 23.34 6.86 23.69
C SER A 72 23.74 7.79 22.55
N SER A 73 24.93 8.39 22.65
CA SER A 73 25.51 9.24 21.62
C SER A 73 25.80 8.47 20.32
N GLU A 74 26.27 7.23 20.40
CA GLU A 74 26.49 6.35 19.24
C GLU A 74 25.18 6.01 18.51
N LEU A 75 24.11 5.72 19.26
CA LEU A 75 22.78 5.48 18.70
C LEU A 75 22.19 6.72 18.04
N THR A 76 22.29 7.90 18.68
CA THR A 76 21.83 9.17 18.11
C THR A 76 22.57 9.49 16.82
N LEU A 77 23.90 9.34 16.79
CA LEU A 77 24.71 9.58 15.60
C LEU A 77 24.37 8.59 14.47
N SER A 78 24.17 7.31 14.81
CA SER A 78 23.74 6.28 13.86
C SER A 78 22.36 6.61 13.26
N SER A 79 21.42 7.09 14.08
CA SER A 79 20.10 7.54 13.62
C SER A 79 20.22 8.73 12.68
N ALA A 80 21.00 9.75 13.04
CA ALA A 80 21.20 10.93 12.20
C ALA A 80 21.84 10.58 10.84
N LEU A 81 22.82 9.68 10.83
CA LEU A 81 23.40 9.15 9.59
C LEU A 81 22.33 8.44 8.75
N MET A 82 21.50 7.61 9.40
CA MET A 82 20.39 6.92 8.73
C MET A 82 19.37 7.89 8.15
N ASP A 83 19.02 8.97 8.86
CA ASP A 83 18.10 9.99 8.37
C ASP A 83 18.66 10.65 7.11
N ILE A 84 19.94 11.04 7.10
CA ILE A 84 20.60 11.65 5.93
C ILE A 84 20.59 10.68 4.74
N ILE A 85 20.94 9.40 4.96
CA ILE A 85 20.93 8.38 3.90
C ILE A 85 19.51 8.18 3.37
N SER A 86 18.53 8.10 4.26
CA SER A 86 17.12 7.88 3.91
C SER A 86 16.56 9.05 3.13
N THR A 87 16.83 10.29 3.56
CA THR A 87 16.47 11.50 2.82
C THR A 87 17.14 11.53 1.45
N ALA A 88 18.41 11.18 1.34
CA ALA A 88 19.11 11.19 0.05
C ALA A 88 18.55 10.14 -0.92
N LEU A 89 18.26 8.93 -0.44
CA LEU A 89 17.61 7.89 -1.23
C LEU A 89 16.20 8.30 -1.65
N ASN A 90 15.42 8.87 -0.72
CA ASN A 90 14.09 9.36 -1.02
C ASN A 90 14.16 10.46 -2.07
N VAL A 91 14.92 11.54 -1.89
CA VAL A 91 14.98 12.64 -2.88
C VAL A 91 15.43 12.19 -4.26
N GLU A 92 16.43 11.31 -4.35
CA GLU A 92 16.96 10.85 -5.64
C GLU A 92 16.00 9.89 -6.36
N PHE A 93 15.22 9.11 -5.60
CA PHE A 93 14.40 8.02 -6.13
C PHE A 93 12.88 8.26 -5.93
N ASP A 94 12.47 9.41 -5.39
CA ASP A 94 11.07 9.76 -5.05
C ASP A 94 10.18 9.81 -6.29
N SER A 95 10.77 10.18 -7.42
CA SER A 95 10.06 10.24 -8.71
C SER A 95 9.54 8.85 -9.13
N ASP A 96 10.27 7.78 -8.82
CA ASP A 96 9.86 6.40 -9.14
C ASP A 96 8.94 5.79 -8.07
N SER A 97 9.13 6.09 -6.78
CA SER A 97 8.22 5.65 -5.71
C SER A 97 6.85 6.34 -5.84
N ARG A 98 6.81 7.66 -6.04
CA ARG A 98 5.56 8.39 -6.32
C ARG A 98 4.92 7.91 -7.61
N ALA A 99 5.67 7.66 -8.68
CA ALA A 99 5.10 7.13 -9.92
C ALA A 99 4.51 5.72 -9.72
N THR A 100 5.14 4.85 -8.93
CA THR A 100 4.62 3.50 -8.68
C THR A 100 3.39 3.50 -7.76
N ASP A 101 3.35 4.33 -6.73
CA ASP A 101 2.17 4.46 -5.88
C ASP A 101 1.02 5.19 -6.59
N THR A 102 1.32 6.18 -7.43
CA THR A 102 0.34 6.81 -8.32
C THR A 102 -0.26 5.78 -9.27
N LYS A 103 0.56 4.95 -9.93
CA LYS A 103 0.08 3.87 -10.81
C LYS A 103 -0.77 2.82 -10.07
N LYS A 104 -0.40 2.45 -8.84
CA LYS A 104 -1.22 1.53 -8.03
C LYS A 104 -2.56 2.15 -7.67
N LYS A 105 -2.57 3.42 -7.28
CA LYS A 105 -3.79 4.17 -6.95
C LYS A 105 -4.69 4.32 -8.17
N GLU A 106 -4.15 4.75 -9.31
CA GLU A 106 -4.88 4.81 -10.59
C GLU A 106 -5.46 3.46 -10.98
N LYS A 107 -4.69 2.37 -10.79
CA LYS A 107 -5.19 1.01 -11.06
C LYS A 107 -6.32 0.64 -10.12
N LEU A 108 -6.20 0.92 -8.82
CA LEU A 108 -7.25 0.68 -7.84
C LEU A 108 -8.52 1.47 -8.17
N ASP A 109 -8.39 2.75 -8.52
CA ASP A 109 -9.51 3.61 -8.89
C ASP A 109 -10.24 3.10 -10.14
N LYS A 110 -9.50 2.62 -11.15
CA LYS A 110 -10.09 1.98 -12.34
C LYS A 110 -10.86 0.70 -11.97
N ILE A 111 -10.30 -0.14 -11.11
CA ILE A 111 -11.00 -1.36 -10.63
C ILE A 111 -12.30 -0.95 -9.93
N LYS A 112 -12.24 0.01 -9.00
CA LYS A 112 -13.42 0.51 -8.28
C LYS A 112 -14.50 1.06 -9.21
N GLN A 113 -14.12 1.81 -10.24
CA GLN A 113 -15.07 2.32 -11.23
C GLN A 113 -15.80 1.20 -11.97
N VAL A 114 -15.07 0.17 -12.39
CA VAL A 114 -15.67 -1.01 -13.03
C VAL A 114 -16.62 -1.73 -12.08
N LEU A 115 -16.23 -1.90 -10.81
CA LEU A 115 -17.10 -2.51 -9.80
C LEU A 115 -18.36 -1.69 -9.52
N ILE A 116 -18.24 -0.36 -9.42
CA ILE A 116 -19.39 0.54 -9.23
C ILE A 116 -20.38 0.44 -10.39
N HIS A 117 -19.88 0.32 -11.63
CA HIS A 117 -20.74 0.17 -12.80
C HIS A 117 -21.47 -1.19 -12.83
N ASN A 118 -20.90 -2.21 -12.18
CA ASN A 118 -21.40 -3.58 -12.19
C ASN A 118 -21.93 -4.04 -10.82
N LEU A 119 -22.35 -3.14 -9.92
CA LEU A 119 -22.80 -3.52 -8.57
C LEU A 119 -23.94 -4.56 -8.58
N HIS A 120 -24.79 -4.51 -9.61
CA HIS A 120 -25.92 -5.41 -9.81
C HIS A 120 -25.52 -6.86 -10.19
N ASP A 121 -24.29 -7.07 -10.67
CA ASP A 121 -23.81 -8.37 -11.13
C ASP A 121 -23.50 -9.30 -9.96
N THR A 122 -24.34 -10.31 -9.76
CA THR A 122 -24.26 -11.21 -8.62
C THR A 122 -23.09 -12.18 -8.69
N ASP A 123 -22.46 -12.33 -9.86
CA ASP A 123 -21.34 -13.26 -10.09
C ASP A 123 -19.97 -12.63 -9.75
N LEU A 124 -19.98 -11.34 -9.36
CA LEU A 124 -18.79 -10.67 -8.83
C LEU A 124 -18.33 -11.31 -7.52
N SER A 125 -17.17 -11.96 -7.60
CA SER A 125 -16.44 -12.61 -6.52
C SER A 125 -15.00 -12.11 -6.55
N THR A 126 -14.22 -12.39 -5.49
CA THR A 126 -12.79 -12.00 -5.49
C THR A 126 -12.02 -12.60 -6.67
N THR A 127 -12.40 -13.82 -7.11
CA THR A 127 -11.78 -14.50 -8.25
C THR A 127 -12.16 -13.83 -9.56
N THR A 128 -13.46 -13.64 -9.83
CA THR A 128 -13.92 -13.06 -11.10
C THR A 128 -13.45 -11.61 -11.28
N ILE A 129 -13.38 -10.83 -10.19
CA ILE A 129 -12.79 -9.48 -10.22
C ILE A 129 -11.31 -9.53 -10.57
N ALA A 130 -10.56 -10.48 -10.01
CA ALA A 130 -9.13 -10.61 -10.28
C ALA A 130 -8.86 -11.01 -11.74
N GLU A 131 -9.66 -11.94 -12.26
CA GLU A 131 -9.62 -12.40 -13.66
C GLU A 131 -9.94 -11.27 -14.65
N MET A 132 -10.98 -10.47 -14.38
CA MET A 132 -11.37 -9.31 -15.20
C MET A 132 -10.23 -8.29 -15.37
N HIS A 133 -9.29 -8.26 -14.44
CA HIS A 133 -8.14 -7.35 -14.46
C HIS A 133 -6.79 -8.07 -14.65
N TYR A 134 -6.82 -9.32 -15.14
CA TYR A 134 -5.65 -10.14 -15.45
C TYR A 134 -4.65 -10.23 -14.28
N MET A 135 -5.15 -10.49 -13.07
CA MET A 135 -4.30 -10.59 -11.88
C MET A 135 -4.73 -11.71 -10.93
N THR A 136 -3.88 -12.01 -9.96
CA THR A 136 -4.21 -12.95 -8.88
C THR A 136 -5.04 -12.29 -7.79
N THR A 137 -5.87 -13.08 -7.09
CA THR A 137 -6.66 -12.63 -5.93
C THR A 137 -5.79 -12.01 -4.83
N ARG A 138 -4.57 -12.54 -4.63
CA ARG A 138 -3.56 -11.96 -3.74
C ARG A 138 -3.16 -10.55 -4.15
N THR A 139 -2.93 -10.32 -5.44
CA THR A 139 -2.55 -9.00 -5.97
C THR A 139 -3.69 -8.01 -5.84
N LEU A 140 -4.92 -8.44 -6.15
CA LEU A 140 -6.13 -7.66 -5.96
C LEU A 140 -6.30 -7.22 -4.51
N ASN A 141 -6.28 -8.16 -3.56
CA ASN A 141 -6.42 -7.83 -2.14
C ASN A 141 -5.28 -6.97 -1.61
N ARG A 142 -4.06 -7.10 -2.15
CA ARG A 142 -2.95 -6.20 -1.79
C ARG A 142 -3.19 -4.77 -2.25
N LEU A 143 -3.87 -4.55 -3.39
CA LEU A 143 -4.27 -3.21 -3.82
C LEU A 143 -5.31 -2.63 -2.86
N PHE A 144 -6.35 -3.38 -2.48
CA PHE A 144 -7.36 -2.88 -1.53
C PHE A 144 -6.84 -2.72 -0.10
N ALA A 145 -5.81 -3.49 0.29
CA ALA A 145 -5.18 -3.39 1.60
C ALA A 145 -4.51 -2.02 1.83
N THR A 146 -4.15 -1.28 0.77
CA THR A 146 -3.63 0.10 0.92
C THR A 146 -4.68 1.06 1.49
N GLU A 147 -5.95 0.68 1.47
CA GLU A 147 -7.07 1.41 2.07
C GLU A 147 -7.68 0.68 3.28
N GLY A 148 -6.98 -0.32 3.82
CA GLY A 148 -7.43 -1.05 5.01
C GLY A 148 -8.65 -1.96 4.78
N THR A 149 -8.90 -2.37 3.53
CA THR A 149 -10.03 -3.25 3.19
C THR A 149 -9.62 -4.39 2.25
N THR A 150 -10.58 -5.25 1.89
CA THR A 150 -10.45 -6.26 0.84
C THR A 150 -11.40 -5.94 -0.31
N ALA A 151 -11.13 -6.47 -1.50
CA ALA A 151 -11.97 -6.19 -2.67
C ALA A 151 -13.44 -6.57 -2.43
N ILE A 152 -13.69 -7.73 -1.82
CA ILE A 152 -15.04 -8.22 -1.56
C ILE A 152 -15.75 -7.42 -0.46
N LYS A 153 -15.02 -7.01 0.59
CA LYS A 153 -15.58 -6.19 1.66
C LYS A 153 -15.99 -4.82 1.11
N TRP A 154 -15.12 -4.19 0.33
CA TRP A 154 -15.41 -2.92 -0.33
C TRP A 154 -16.61 -3.02 -1.26
N LEU A 155 -16.70 -4.08 -2.08
CA LEU A 155 -17.86 -4.31 -2.96
C LEU A 155 -19.17 -4.38 -2.17
N TRP A 156 -19.20 -5.15 -1.07
CA TRP A 156 -20.39 -5.26 -0.23
C TRP A 156 -20.79 -3.93 0.42
N GLU A 157 -19.82 -3.12 0.85
CA GLU A 157 -20.07 -1.78 1.37
C GLU A 157 -20.74 -0.88 0.32
N GLN A 158 -20.26 -0.90 -0.93
CA GLN A 158 -20.87 -0.13 -2.02
C GLN A 158 -22.28 -0.61 -2.37
N ARG A 159 -22.53 -1.93 -2.37
CA ARG A 159 -23.87 -2.51 -2.58
C ARG A 159 -24.86 -2.09 -1.48
N LEU A 160 -24.41 -2.12 -0.23
CA LEU A 160 -25.23 -1.69 0.91
C LEU A 160 -25.53 -0.19 0.85
N GLU A 161 -24.57 0.64 0.45
CA GLU A 161 -24.76 2.08 0.29
C GLU A 161 -25.79 2.40 -0.81
N LEU A 162 -25.72 1.71 -1.95
CA LEU A 162 -26.72 1.81 -3.01
C LEU A 162 -28.11 1.41 -2.51
N ALA A 163 -28.21 0.27 -1.81
CA ALA A 163 -29.47 -0.20 -1.24
C ALA A 163 -30.08 0.82 -0.26
N TYR A 164 -29.25 1.40 0.62
CA TYR A 164 -29.66 2.42 1.57
C TYR A 164 -30.23 3.65 0.87
N LYS A 165 -29.54 4.17 -0.16
CA LYS A 165 -29.99 5.29 -0.99
C LYS A 165 -31.34 5.00 -1.67
N MET A 166 -31.53 3.79 -2.20
CA MET A 166 -32.79 3.39 -2.84
C MET A 166 -33.95 3.32 -1.85
N LEU A 167 -33.72 2.80 -0.64
CA LEU A 167 -34.73 2.67 0.40
C LEU A 167 -35.17 4.03 0.95
N ILE A 168 -34.22 4.93 1.24
CA ILE A 168 -34.53 6.31 1.69
C ILE A 168 -35.31 7.07 0.62
N GLY A 169 -34.92 6.94 -0.64
CA GLY A 169 -35.61 7.61 -1.74
C GLY A 169 -37.04 7.11 -1.98
N ARG A 170 -37.48 6.04 -1.29
CA ARG A 170 -38.77 5.36 -1.46
C ARG A 170 -39.11 5.06 -2.93
N LYS A 171 -38.08 4.86 -3.75
CA LYS A 171 -38.22 4.57 -5.20
C LYS A 171 -38.66 3.13 -5.48
N VAL A 172 -38.93 2.36 -4.43
CA VAL A 172 -39.09 0.91 -4.45
C VAL A 172 -40.24 0.49 -3.53
N LYS A 173 -41.04 -0.48 -3.98
CA LYS A 173 -42.18 -1.02 -3.20
C LYS A 173 -41.80 -2.18 -2.29
N ARG A 174 -40.74 -2.93 -2.64
CA ARG A 174 -40.32 -4.13 -1.93
C ARG A 174 -38.82 -4.13 -1.68
N VAL A 175 -38.45 -4.56 -0.48
CA VAL A 175 -37.05 -4.71 -0.06
C VAL A 175 -36.32 -5.79 -0.87
N SER A 176 -37.02 -6.86 -1.26
CA SER A 176 -36.48 -7.92 -2.11
C SER A 176 -35.93 -7.40 -3.44
N ASP A 177 -36.65 -6.46 -4.05
CA ASP A 177 -36.30 -5.91 -5.35
C ASP A 177 -35.02 -5.05 -5.25
N VAL A 178 -34.85 -4.35 -4.12
CA VAL A 178 -33.61 -3.62 -3.80
C VAL A 178 -32.43 -4.58 -3.66
N ALA A 179 -32.62 -5.67 -2.92
CA ALA A 179 -31.55 -6.65 -2.70
C ALA A 179 -31.03 -7.20 -4.03
N ILE A 180 -31.95 -7.64 -4.90
CA ILE A 180 -31.61 -8.16 -6.23
C ILE A 180 -30.94 -7.08 -7.08
N HIS A 181 -31.51 -5.87 -7.12
CA HIS A 181 -30.95 -4.76 -7.90
C HIS A 181 -29.54 -4.36 -7.46
N CYS A 182 -29.23 -4.51 -6.16
CA CYS A 182 -27.90 -4.23 -5.61
C CYS A 182 -26.95 -5.43 -5.70
N GLY A 183 -27.32 -6.52 -6.38
CA GLY A 183 -26.45 -7.68 -6.59
C GLY A 183 -26.39 -8.66 -5.42
N PHE A 184 -27.42 -8.72 -4.56
CA PHE A 184 -27.57 -9.77 -3.55
C PHE A 184 -28.40 -10.93 -4.08
N ASN A 185 -27.83 -12.14 -4.09
CA ASN A 185 -28.54 -13.39 -4.39
C ASN A 185 -29.27 -14.00 -3.18
N ASP A 186 -28.93 -13.56 -1.97
CA ASP A 186 -29.49 -14.10 -0.72
C ASP A 186 -30.04 -12.97 0.15
N PHE A 187 -31.35 -13.02 0.42
CA PHE A 187 -32.04 -12.02 1.22
C PHE A 187 -31.64 -12.05 2.71
N SER A 188 -31.35 -13.22 3.25
CA SER A 188 -30.93 -13.37 4.65
C SER A 188 -29.55 -12.74 4.86
N HIS A 189 -28.64 -12.94 3.91
CA HIS A 189 -27.33 -12.31 3.88
C HIS A 189 -27.47 -10.79 3.75
N PHE A 190 -28.27 -10.31 2.80
CA PHE A 190 -28.55 -8.88 2.63
C PHE A 190 -29.06 -8.24 3.93
N SER A 191 -30.11 -8.80 4.52
CA SER A 191 -30.74 -8.24 5.73
C SER A 191 -29.78 -8.18 6.92
N ARG A 192 -28.99 -9.24 7.14
CA ARG A 192 -27.97 -9.29 8.20
C ARG A 192 -26.86 -8.28 7.96
N ALA A 193 -26.33 -8.20 6.73
CA ALA A 193 -25.28 -7.27 6.37
C ALA A 193 -25.73 -5.81 6.50
N PHE A 194 -26.95 -5.51 6.04
CA PHE A 194 -27.55 -4.19 6.14
C PHE A 194 -27.78 -3.76 7.59
N LYS A 195 -28.36 -4.63 8.42
CA LYS A 195 -28.53 -4.35 9.86
C LYS A 195 -27.21 -4.13 10.56
N LYS A 196 -26.17 -4.91 10.20
CA LYS A 196 -24.82 -4.73 10.75
C LYS A 196 -24.21 -3.38 10.36
N ALA A 197 -24.46 -2.90 9.14
CA ALA A 197 -23.91 -1.64 8.65
C ALA A 197 -24.67 -0.40 9.17
N TYR A 198 -26.00 -0.46 9.30
CA TYR A 198 -26.85 0.70 9.56
C TYR A 198 -27.63 0.65 10.88
N GLY A 199 -27.47 -0.41 11.68
CA GLY A 199 -28.15 -0.58 12.97
C GLY A 199 -29.64 -0.96 12.89
N MET A 200 -30.25 -0.86 11.71
CA MET A 200 -31.66 -1.18 11.44
C MET A 200 -31.79 -2.09 10.22
N THR A 201 -32.89 -2.82 10.14
CA THR A 201 -33.21 -3.67 9.00
C THR A 201 -33.66 -2.83 7.80
N PRO A 202 -33.49 -3.35 6.56
CA PRO A 202 -34.02 -2.69 5.37
C PRO A 202 -35.53 -2.40 5.42
N LYS A 203 -36.29 -3.26 6.09
CA LYS A 203 -37.75 -3.13 6.23
C LYS A 203 -38.14 -2.02 7.19
N GLU A 204 -37.43 -1.90 8.32
CA GLU A 204 -37.60 -0.78 9.27
C GLU A 204 -37.40 0.55 8.54
N LEU A 205 -36.26 0.69 7.84
CA LEU A 205 -35.95 1.87 7.03
C LEU A 205 -37.04 2.21 6.00
N LEU A 206 -37.55 1.20 5.26
CA LEU A 206 -38.61 1.42 4.27
C LEU A 206 -39.95 1.82 4.92
N SER A 207 -40.26 1.26 6.07
CA SER A 207 -41.50 1.55 6.82
C SER A 207 -41.48 2.89 7.55
N GLY A 208 -40.32 3.55 7.65
CA GLY A 208 -40.16 4.80 8.38
C GLY A 208 -40.36 4.65 9.90
N LYS A 209 -40.06 3.46 10.44
CA LYS A 209 -40.09 3.14 11.88
C LYS A 209 -38.69 2.93 12.41
#